data_AF-A0A6N0NWQ8-F1
#
_entry.id   AF-A0A6N0NWQ8-F1
#
_cell.length_a   1.000
_cell.length_b   1.000
_cell.length_c   1.000
_cell.angle_alpha   90.00
_cell.angle_beta   90.00
_cell.angle_gamma   90.00
#
_symmetry.space_group_name_H-M   'P 1'
#
loop_
_entity.id
_entity.type
_entity.pdbx_description
1 polymer ?
#
loop_
_entity_poly.entity_id
_entity_poly.type
_entity_poly.pdbx_seq_one_letter_code
_entity_poly.pdbx_strand_id
1 'polypeptide(L)'
;MAQRLKDKRLLVILGIGLLIASIIMGFVDVPMAQTTPQIVAYKVVGSADLNAPGTESFWQKIPWDNISLTANIPQAPTSGITHYVLVKTAWNGSDLMVLMSWYAPDPAFGAWSAAAGAIYPPASGPGLFRQIMLTPGTTYYINNTAKSYYAIVNGKQEQGRLVLNYSGITLPTPNGTQIEVLSNGTIILYHSLRPMEDLLYNNGMFYGYYTNTTWYYPDRAAIMWYMGTVIPPTSDCMNIGGKVPGQEFDGFTLKDAGGSLQQQGGAANIWMWVSGATWNNKTYDPAFAANLWNNESLTGLSYTDPGNSGFAVPLYTNNTNMYEVDTSGIWYAPVASAGLNGSLFFVKTGATYSNGYWTVEYVRPMAVPQSYSNYMPNFTVGNTYYVAFAVWQGKLGETLFDKSITSGFLQFTISNSAPSTTTTTTTTTTTTTTTTSNTTSTTTSSVGNVTLDVTVVGAIVAIIALIALYVVFRR
;
A
#
# COMPACT_ATOMS: atom_id res chain seq x y z
N MET A 1 -44.60 49.48 -1.31
CA MET A 1 -44.15 48.64 -2.45
C MET A 1 -42.80 47.96 -2.19
N ALA A 2 -41.83 48.63 -1.57
CA ALA A 2 -40.50 48.08 -1.25
C ALA A 2 -40.49 46.91 -0.25
N GLN A 3 -41.38 46.89 0.74
CA GLN A 3 -41.48 45.79 1.73
C GLN A 3 -41.90 44.46 1.06
N ARG A 4 -42.89 44.52 0.15
CA ARG A 4 -43.41 43.38 -0.61
C ARG A 4 -42.37 42.73 -1.55
N LEU A 5 -41.35 43.49 -1.98
CA LEU A 5 -40.24 42.97 -2.78
C LEU A 5 -39.17 42.27 -1.91
N LYS A 6 -38.94 42.73 -0.67
CA LYS A 6 -38.05 42.05 0.28
C LYS A 6 -38.60 40.70 0.70
N ASP A 7 -39.90 40.61 0.96
CA ASP A 7 -40.55 39.35 1.39
C ASP A 7 -40.54 38.29 0.28
N LYS A 8 -40.71 38.69 -0.99
CA LYS A 8 -40.58 37.79 -2.15
C LYS A 8 -39.16 37.26 -2.35
N ARG A 9 -38.13 38.09 -2.11
CA ARG A 9 -36.72 37.66 -2.20
C ARG A 9 -36.37 36.68 -1.09
N LEU A 10 -36.86 36.92 0.13
CA LEU A 10 -36.66 36.01 1.26
C LEU A 10 -37.31 34.64 1.02
N LEU A 11 -38.53 34.63 0.47
CA LEU A 11 -39.25 33.40 0.11
C LEU A 11 -38.54 32.58 -0.98
N VAL A 12 -37.95 33.24 -1.98
CA VAL A 12 -37.17 32.57 -3.04
C VAL A 12 -35.86 31.99 -2.49
N ILE A 13 -35.17 32.71 -1.61
CA ILE A 13 -33.94 32.22 -0.97
C ILE A 13 -34.24 31.01 -0.07
N LEU A 14 -35.33 31.06 0.71
CA LEU A 14 -35.80 29.92 1.52
C LEU A 14 -36.21 28.73 0.65
N GLY A 15 -36.90 28.98 -0.47
CA GLY A 15 -37.30 27.93 -1.42
C GLY A 15 -36.10 27.24 -2.07
N ILE A 16 -35.08 28.00 -2.49
CA ILE A 16 -33.84 27.45 -3.05
C ILE A 16 -33.03 26.73 -1.97
N GLY A 17 -32.95 27.27 -0.75
CA GLY A 17 -32.28 26.62 0.37
C GLY A 17 -32.91 25.28 0.74
N LEU A 18 -34.24 25.19 0.74
CA LEU A 18 -34.97 23.93 0.97
C LEU A 18 -34.83 22.94 -0.20
N LEU A 19 -34.76 23.43 -1.45
CA LEU A 19 -34.52 22.58 -2.61
C LEU A 19 -33.09 22.01 -2.60
N ILE A 20 -32.09 22.81 -2.24
CA ILE A 20 -30.71 22.36 -2.09
C ILE A 20 -30.61 21.39 -0.91
N ALA A 21 -31.24 21.68 0.24
CA ALA A 21 -31.25 20.77 1.38
C ALA A 21 -31.96 19.44 1.09
N SER A 22 -33.02 19.43 0.27
CA SER A 22 -33.73 18.20 -0.13
C SER A 22 -32.98 17.41 -1.20
N ILE A 23 -32.26 18.07 -2.11
CA ILE A 23 -31.32 17.39 -3.02
C ILE A 23 -30.17 16.79 -2.21
N ILE A 24 -29.57 17.54 -1.28
CA ILE A 24 -28.53 17.04 -0.38
C ILE A 24 -29.07 15.85 0.40
N MET A 25 -30.20 15.96 1.12
CA MET A 25 -30.79 14.85 1.88
C MET A 25 -31.21 13.65 1.01
N GLY A 26 -31.61 13.86 -0.24
CA GLY A 26 -31.87 12.79 -1.21
C GLY A 26 -30.62 12.02 -1.63
N PHE A 27 -29.44 12.60 -1.43
CA PHE A 27 -28.13 11.97 -1.65
C PHE A 27 -27.38 11.60 -0.35
N VAL A 28 -27.81 12.03 0.84
CA VAL A 28 -27.12 11.69 2.11
C VAL A 28 -27.60 10.38 2.74
N ASP A 29 -28.80 9.87 2.47
CA ASP A 29 -29.23 8.60 3.08
C ASP A 29 -30.12 7.75 2.15
N VAL A 30 -29.54 7.33 1.03
CA VAL A 30 -29.83 5.97 0.58
C VAL A 30 -28.61 5.14 0.99
N PRO A 31 -28.71 4.29 2.02
CA PRO A 31 -27.76 3.20 2.15
C PRO A 31 -28.03 2.30 0.95
N MET A 32 -27.38 2.60 -0.19
CA MET A 32 -26.95 1.51 -1.03
C MET A 32 -26.12 0.66 -0.09
N ALA A 33 -26.61 -0.53 0.25
CA ALA A 33 -25.78 -1.52 0.90
C ALA A 33 -24.61 -1.73 -0.06
N GLN A 34 -23.52 -0.99 0.15
CA GLN A 34 -22.26 -1.23 -0.50
C GLN A 34 -21.83 -2.56 0.09
N THR A 35 -22.15 -3.64 -0.62
CA THR A 35 -21.57 -4.93 -0.32
C THR A 35 -20.06 -4.70 -0.32
N THR A 36 -19.42 -4.81 0.84
CA THR A 36 -17.96 -4.83 0.92
C THR A 36 -17.48 -5.77 -0.17
N PRO A 37 -16.55 -5.36 -1.05
CA PRO A 37 -16.07 -6.24 -2.12
C PRO A 37 -15.70 -7.60 -1.52
N GLN A 38 -16.34 -8.64 -2.02
CA GLN A 38 -16.16 -10.00 -1.51
C GLN A 38 -15.20 -10.73 -2.42
N ILE A 39 -14.05 -11.14 -1.88
CA ILE A 39 -13.09 -12.00 -2.54
C ILE A 39 -13.42 -13.45 -2.20
N VAL A 40 -13.42 -14.30 -3.22
CA VAL A 40 -13.78 -15.71 -3.09
C VAL A 40 -12.64 -16.60 -3.56
N ALA A 41 -12.10 -17.43 -2.66
CA ALA A 41 -11.21 -18.51 -3.03
C ALA A 41 -12.00 -19.72 -3.50
N TYR A 42 -11.90 -20.03 -4.79
CA TYR A 42 -12.61 -21.15 -5.41
C TYR A 42 -11.86 -22.47 -5.25
N LYS A 43 -12.61 -23.56 -5.13
CA LYS A 43 -12.01 -24.91 -5.11
C LYS A 43 -11.51 -25.29 -6.50
N VAL A 44 -10.26 -25.73 -6.59
CA VAL A 44 -9.64 -26.16 -7.84
C VAL A 44 -9.01 -27.56 -7.70
N VAL A 45 -8.63 -28.15 -8.83
CA VAL A 45 -7.83 -29.38 -8.89
C VAL A 45 -6.48 -29.02 -9.48
N GLY A 46 -5.41 -29.45 -8.83
CA GLY A 46 -4.03 -29.13 -9.21
C GLY A 46 -3.29 -28.35 -8.10
N SER A 47 -2.09 -27.90 -8.42
CA SER A 47 -1.24 -27.11 -7.55
C SER A 47 -0.69 -25.92 -8.32
N ALA A 48 -0.30 -24.86 -7.61
CA ALA A 48 0.40 -23.72 -8.20
C ALA A 48 1.75 -24.12 -8.81
N ASP A 49 2.13 -23.47 -9.91
CA ASP A 49 3.50 -23.50 -10.44
C ASP A 49 4.22 -22.19 -10.11
N LEU A 50 4.99 -22.20 -9.01
CA LEU A 50 5.75 -21.04 -8.55
C LEU A 50 6.90 -20.64 -9.51
N ASN A 51 7.27 -21.49 -10.48
CA ASN A 51 8.25 -21.11 -11.49
C ASN A 51 7.60 -20.36 -12.67
N ALA A 52 6.29 -20.55 -12.88
CA ALA A 52 5.50 -19.87 -13.89
C ALA A 52 4.16 -19.37 -13.31
N PRO A 53 4.19 -18.37 -12.41
CA PRO A 53 3.02 -17.83 -11.73
C PRO A 53 1.84 -17.53 -12.66
N GLY A 54 0.65 -18.02 -12.31
CA GLY A 54 -0.58 -17.75 -13.03
C GLY A 54 -0.80 -18.54 -14.33
N THR A 55 0.11 -19.43 -14.72
CA THR A 55 0.00 -20.19 -15.97
C THR A 55 -0.92 -21.41 -15.88
N GLU A 56 -1.18 -21.91 -14.67
CA GLU A 56 -2.03 -23.06 -14.44
C GLU A 56 -3.45 -22.88 -15.01
N SER A 57 -3.98 -23.94 -15.63
CA SER A 57 -5.24 -23.86 -16.39
C SER A 57 -6.45 -23.47 -15.53
N PHE A 58 -6.42 -23.74 -14.23
CA PHE A 58 -7.51 -23.33 -13.33
C PHE A 58 -7.57 -21.81 -13.14
N TRP A 59 -6.45 -21.09 -13.27
CA TRP A 59 -6.44 -19.63 -13.19
C TRP A 59 -7.27 -18.98 -14.29
N GLN A 60 -7.33 -19.58 -15.48
CA GLN A 60 -8.13 -19.08 -16.61
C GLN A 60 -9.65 -19.14 -16.33
N LYS A 61 -10.08 -19.99 -15.39
CA LYS A 61 -11.49 -20.15 -15.02
C LYS A 61 -11.93 -19.20 -13.91
N ILE A 62 -10.97 -18.63 -13.17
CA ILE A 62 -11.24 -17.70 -12.07
C ILE A 62 -11.20 -16.27 -12.63
N PRO A 63 -12.24 -15.45 -12.44
CA PRO A 63 -12.22 -14.05 -12.84
C PRO A 63 -11.23 -13.24 -12.00
N TRP A 64 -10.66 -12.18 -12.56
CA TRP A 64 -9.88 -11.23 -11.78
C TRP A 64 -10.80 -10.36 -10.94
N ASP A 65 -10.56 -10.28 -9.64
CA ASP A 65 -11.07 -9.23 -8.78
C ASP A 65 -10.21 -7.98 -8.99
N ASN A 66 -10.83 -6.88 -9.42
CA ASN A 66 -10.15 -5.60 -9.59
C ASN A 66 -10.27 -4.77 -8.31
N ILE A 67 -9.23 -4.81 -7.49
CA ILE A 67 -9.21 -4.18 -6.18
C ILE A 67 -8.63 -2.78 -6.30
N SER A 68 -9.43 -1.76 -6.01
CA SER A 68 -8.98 -0.36 -6.00
C SER A 68 -8.01 -0.12 -4.85
N LEU A 69 -6.97 0.65 -5.14
CA LEU A 69 -5.95 1.07 -4.19
C LEU A 69 -5.90 2.60 -4.10
N THR A 70 -5.47 3.10 -2.95
CA THR A 70 -5.37 4.51 -2.59
C THR A 70 -4.03 4.78 -1.94
N ALA A 71 -3.60 6.04 -1.94
CA ALA A 71 -2.42 6.47 -1.22
C ALA A 71 -2.58 6.26 0.29
N ASN A 72 -1.61 5.61 0.93
CA ASN A 72 -1.60 5.51 2.39
C ASN A 72 -1.10 6.81 3.06
N ILE A 73 -0.41 7.67 2.31
CA ILE A 73 0.01 9.01 2.71
C ILE A 73 -0.64 9.99 1.73
N PRO A 74 -1.88 10.44 1.97
CA PRO A 74 -2.64 11.20 0.97
C PRO A 74 -2.01 12.54 0.58
N GLN A 75 -1.14 13.11 1.41
CA GLN A 75 -0.47 14.38 1.11
C GLN A 75 0.83 14.23 0.31
N ALA A 76 1.37 13.00 0.21
CA ALA A 76 2.60 12.72 -0.52
C ALA A 76 2.28 12.32 -1.96
N PRO A 77 2.72 13.07 -2.98
CA PRO A 77 2.42 12.74 -4.37
C PRO A 77 3.15 11.48 -4.88
N THR A 78 4.14 10.97 -4.14
CA THR A 78 4.78 9.67 -4.41
C THR A 78 3.97 8.49 -3.88
N SER A 79 2.87 8.74 -3.16
CA SER A 79 2.03 7.72 -2.56
C SER A 79 0.87 7.32 -3.45
N GLY A 80 0.53 6.03 -3.50
CA GLY A 80 -0.66 5.58 -4.20
C GLY A 80 -0.49 5.54 -5.72
N ILE A 81 0.73 5.33 -6.21
CA ILE A 81 1.06 5.32 -7.64
C ILE A 81 0.32 4.18 -8.36
N THR A 82 0.11 3.06 -7.65
CA THR A 82 -0.68 1.94 -8.15
C THR A 82 -2.13 2.14 -7.75
N HIS A 83 -3.02 2.37 -8.71
CA HIS A 83 -4.44 2.64 -8.43
C HIS A 83 -5.30 1.39 -8.28
N TYR A 84 -4.82 0.23 -8.73
CA TYR A 84 -5.51 -1.04 -8.56
C TYR A 84 -4.57 -2.23 -8.60
N VAL A 85 -4.98 -3.32 -7.97
CA VAL A 85 -4.35 -4.65 -8.08
C VAL A 85 -5.38 -5.66 -8.50
N LEU A 86 -5.01 -6.52 -9.45
CA LEU A 86 -5.82 -7.64 -9.88
C LEU A 86 -5.52 -8.84 -8.97
N VAL A 87 -6.56 -9.47 -8.44
CA VAL A 87 -6.43 -10.62 -7.54
C VAL A 87 -7.24 -11.80 -8.05
N LYS A 88 -6.66 -13.01 -8.00
CA LYS A 88 -7.39 -14.29 -8.09
C LYS A 88 -7.06 -15.12 -6.87
N THR A 89 -8.04 -15.85 -6.36
CA THR A 89 -7.80 -16.75 -5.22
C THR A 89 -8.41 -18.12 -5.47
N ALA A 90 -7.68 -19.15 -5.04
CA ALA A 90 -8.03 -20.55 -5.24
C ALA A 90 -7.56 -21.37 -4.04
N TRP A 91 -8.14 -22.56 -3.87
CA TRP A 91 -7.61 -23.56 -2.94
C TRP A 91 -7.83 -24.96 -3.50
N ASN A 92 -6.94 -25.91 -3.17
CA ASN A 92 -6.91 -27.23 -3.79
C ASN A 92 -7.22 -28.40 -2.84
N GLY A 93 -7.63 -28.12 -1.60
CA GLY A 93 -7.79 -29.12 -0.55
C GLY A 93 -6.79 -28.96 0.59
N SER A 94 -5.53 -28.63 0.27
CA SER A 94 -4.44 -28.47 1.23
C SER A 94 -3.97 -27.03 1.35
N ASP A 95 -3.90 -26.31 0.22
CA ASP A 95 -3.25 -25.01 0.11
C ASP A 95 -4.22 -23.93 -0.33
N LEU A 96 -4.06 -22.75 0.26
CA LEU A 96 -4.60 -21.49 -0.24
C LEU A 96 -3.59 -20.88 -1.22
N MET A 97 -4.11 -20.42 -2.35
CA MET A 97 -3.34 -19.82 -3.43
C MET A 97 -3.92 -18.44 -3.73
N VAL A 98 -3.05 -17.42 -3.81
CA VAL A 98 -3.42 -16.05 -4.16
C VAL A 98 -2.51 -15.58 -5.28
N LEU A 99 -3.09 -15.18 -6.40
CA LEU A 99 -2.38 -14.58 -7.53
C LEU A 99 -2.67 -13.09 -7.55
N MET A 100 -1.64 -12.26 -7.46
CA MET A 100 -1.71 -10.81 -7.56
C MET A 100 -1.04 -10.35 -8.85
N SER A 101 -1.63 -9.37 -9.54
CA SER A 101 -0.98 -8.69 -10.67
C SER A 101 -1.27 -7.20 -10.68
N TRP A 102 -0.25 -6.39 -10.93
CA TRP A 102 -0.37 -4.93 -11.00
C TRP A 102 0.56 -4.35 -12.05
N TYR A 103 0.17 -3.20 -12.59
CA TYR A 103 0.98 -2.47 -13.55
C TYR A 103 2.16 -1.80 -12.83
N ALA A 104 3.36 -2.04 -13.32
CA ALA A 104 4.61 -1.45 -12.84
C ALA A 104 5.45 -1.04 -14.08
N PRO A 105 5.32 0.21 -14.56
CA PRO A 105 6.03 0.67 -15.75
C PRO A 105 7.55 0.68 -15.60
N ASP A 106 8.06 0.76 -14.37
CA ASP A 106 9.50 0.80 -14.10
C ASP A 106 9.85 -0.13 -12.92
N PRO A 107 10.03 -1.44 -13.17
CA PRO A 107 10.25 -2.41 -12.11
C PRO A 107 11.62 -2.22 -11.46
N ALA A 108 11.67 -2.45 -10.15
CA ALA A 108 12.88 -2.36 -9.37
C ALA A 108 13.68 -3.67 -9.40
N PHE A 109 14.48 -3.87 -10.44
CA PHE A 109 15.47 -4.95 -10.51
C PHE A 109 16.78 -4.57 -9.84
N GLY A 110 17.43 -5.51 -9.16
CA GLY A 110 18.74 -5.31 -8.52
C GLY A 110 18.72 -4.37 -7.30
N ALA A 111 17.57 -3.83 -6.92
CA ALA A 111 17.42 -3.09 -5.67
C ALA A 111 17.52 -4.03 -4.48
N TRP A 112 18.25 -3.63 -3.46
CA TRP A 112 18.30 -4.36 -2.22
C TRP A 112 17.12 -4.02 -1.31
N SER A 113 16.56 -5.02 -0.65
CA SER A 113 15.89 -4.78 0.63
C SER A 113 16.91 -4.27 1.65
N ALA A 114 16.65 -3.12 2.28
CA ALA A 114 17.49 -2.58 3.36
C ALA A 114 17.81 -3.61 4.46
N ALA A 115 16.85 -4.47 4.81
CA ALA A 115 17.06 -5.52 5.80
C ALA A 115 18.07 -6.59 5.32
N ALA A 116 17.89 -7.10 4.10
CA ALA A 116 18.76 -8.15 3.55
C ALA A 116 20.17 -7.62 3.22
N GLY A 117 20.28 -6.45 2.60
CA GLY A 117 21.58 -5.89 2.23
C GLY A 117 22.37 -5.28 3.38
N ALA A 118 21.76 -5.12 4.57
CA ALA A 118 22.49 -4.87 5.80
C ALA A 118 23.21 -6.12 6.34
N ILE A 119 22.77 -7.32 5.91
CA ILE A 119 23.37 -8.59 6.31
C ILE A 119 24.52 -8.95 5.35
N TYR A 120 24.22 -9.19 4.06
CA TYR A 120 25.26 -9.64 3.13
C TYR A 120 24.89 -9.58 1.62
N PRO A 121 25.89 -9.21 0.77
CA PRO A 121 27.06 -8.42 1.16
C PRO A 121 26.59 -7.15 1.86
N PRO A 122 27.33 -6.59 2.83
CA PRO A 122 27.11 -5.22 3.29
C PRO A 122 27.19 -4.31 2.06
N ALA A 123 26.04 -4.05 1.47
CA ALA A 123 25.96 -3.52 0.13
C ALA A 123 25.92 -2.01 0.18
N SER A 124 26.42 -1.40 -0.89
CA SER A 124 26.12 0.00 -1.22
C SER A 124 25.34 -0.05 -2.53
N GLY A 125 24.22 0.65 -2.62
CA GLY A 125 23.37 0.61 -3.81
C GLY A 125 21.89 0.89 -3.54
N PRO A 126 21.07 0.83 -4.61
CA PRO A 126 19.64 1.13 -4.55
C PRO A 126 18.93 0.31 -3.46
N GLY A 127 18.13 0.98 -2.62
CA GLY A 127 17.17 0.34 -1.73
C GLY A 127 17.61 0.21 -0.26
N LEU A 128 18.84 0.62 0.02
CA LEU A 128 19.47 0.51 1.35
C LEU A 128 19.35 1.77 2.20
N PHE A 129 19.33 2.94 1.56
CA PHE A 129 19.28 4.23 2.26
C PHE A 129 17.94 4.93 2.05
N ARG A 130 17.36 5.38 3.17
CA ARG A 130 16.15 6.19 3.17
C ARG A 130 16.56 7.65 3.00
N GLN A 131 16.38 8.16 1.80
CA GLN A 131 16.54 9.57 1.48
C GLN A 131 15.15 10.13 1.29
N ILE A 132 14.78 11.15 2.08
CA ILE A 132 13.45 11.73 2.04
C ILE A 132 13.52 13.08 1.35
N MET A 133 12.70 13.26 0.33
CA MET A 133 12.45 14.55 -0.25
C MET A 133 11.48 15.31 0.66
N LEU A 134 11.84 16.54 1.03
CA LEU A 134 10.95 17.39 1.81
C LEU A 134 9.95 18.13 0.93
N THR A 135 8.79 18.46 1.48
CA THR A 135 7.71 19.17 0.77
C THR A 135 8.24 20.46 0.14
N PRO A 136 7.94 20.74 -1.16
CA PRO A 136 8.33 21.97 -1.82
C PRO A 136 7.95 23.21 -1.02
N GLY A 137 8.88 24.14 -0.85
CA GLY A 137 8.72 25.31 0.01
C GLY A 137 9.20 25.10 1.46
N THR A 138 9.62 23.89 1.83
CA THR A 138 10.38 23.68 3.07
C THR A 138 11.70 24.43 3.00
N THR A 139 11.99 25.20 4.03
CA THR A 139 13.25 25.93 4.23
C THR A 139 13.96 25.40 5.48
N TYR A 140 15.19 25.82 5.70
CA TYR A 140 15.93 25.47 6.91
C TYR A 140 16.72 26.66 7.45
N TYR A 141 17.06 26.59 8.73
CA TYR A 141 18.05 27.45 9.36
C TYR A 141 18.80 26.69 10.45
N ILE A 142 19.98 27.19 10.82
CA ILE A 142 20.76 26.65 11.93
C ILE A 142 20.52 27.49 13.18
N ASN A 143 19.98 26.88 14.22
CA ASN A 143 19.87 27.50 15.53
C ASN A 143 21.21 27.43 16.27
N ASN A 144 21.99 28.50 16.15
CA ASN A 144 23.33 28.64 16.73
C ASN A 144 23.35 28.75 18.27
N THR A 145 22.20 28.87 18.93
CA THR A 145 22.11 28.87 20.41
C THR A 145 22.27 27.46 20.99
N ALA A 146 21.93 26.42 20.23
CA ALA A 146 22.08 25.01 20.60
C ALA A 146 23.52 24.53 20.37
N LYS A 147 24.46 24.98 21.20
CA LYS A 147 25.91 24.71 21.06
C LYS A 147 26.32 23.24 21.18
N SER A 148 25.47 22.38 21.74
CA SER A 148 25.72 20.93 21.82
C SER A 148 25.33 20.18 20.53
N TYR A 149 24.71 20.85 19.57
CA TYR A 149 24.24 20.26 18.33
C TYR A 149 25.14 20.64 17.16
N TYR A 150 25.21 19.75 16.17
CA TYR A 150 25.71 20.06 14.84
C TYR A 150 24.75 19.48 13.79
N ALA A 151 24.85 20.00 12.57
CA ALA A 151 24.17 19.49 11.40
C ALA A 151 25.14 19.42 10.22
N ILE A 152 24.80 18.65 9.19
CA ILE A 152 25.58 18.57 7.96
C ILE A 152 24.72 19.08 6.82
N VAL A 153 25.14 20.16 6.18
CA VAL A 153 24.42 20.79 5.06
C VAL A 153 25.32 20.75 3.83
N ASN A 154 24.90 20.06 2.77
CA ASN A 154 25.70 19.90 1.54
C ASN A 154 27.12 19.39 1.82
N GLY A 155 27.25 18.43 2.74
CA GLY A 155 28.53 17.85 3.15
C GLY A 155 29.38 18.72 4.09
N LYS A 156 28.94 19.94 4.41
CA LYS A 156 29.62 20.83 5.36
C LYS A 156 28.99 20.73 6.75
N GLN A 157 29.81 20.48 7.77
CA GLN A 157 29.36 20.51 9.16
C GLN A 157 29.14 21.96 9.62
N GLU A 158 27.96 22.24 10.18
CA GLU A 158 27.55 23.52 10.75
C GLU A 158 27.27 23.37 12.24
N GLN A 159 27.74 24.32 13.05
CA GLN A 159 27.54 24.29 14.51
C GLN A 159 26.16 24.86 14.89
N GLY A 160 25.31 24.04 15.49
CA GLY A 160 23.96 24.40 15.93
C GLY A 160 22.94 23.32 15.56
N ARG A 161 21.70 23.48 16.01
CA ARG A 161 20.61 22.55 15.69
C ARG A 161 19.96 22.98 14.38
N LEU A 162 19.88 22.07 13.41
CA LEU A 162 19.10 22.28 12.19
C LEU A 162 17.61 22.38 12.55
N VAL A 163 16.94 23.38 11.98
CA VAL A 163 15.49 23.55 12.10
C VAL A 163 14.90 23.65 10.72
N LEU A 164 13.96 22.75 10.42
CA LEU A 164 13.16 22.79 9.21
C LEU A 164 11.96 23.73 9.42
N ASN A 165 11.56 24.44 8.38
CA ASN A 165 10.38 25.30 8.41
C ASN A 165 9.55 25.12 7.15
N TYR A 166 8.28 24.76 7.32
CA TYR A 166 7.32 24.69 6.23
C TYR A 166 6.05 25.42 6.65
N SER A 167 5.68 26.46 5.89
CA SER A 167 4.47 27.26 6.14
C SER A 167 4.36 27.79 7.59
N GLY A 168 5.49 28.13 8.22
CA GLY A 168 5.55 28.65 9.58
C GLY A 168 5.60 27.56 10.68
N ILE A 169 5.41 26.29 10.32
CA ILE A 169 5.63 25.16 11.23
C ILE A 169 7.13 24.89 11.30
N THR A 170 7.72 24.98 12.49
CA THR A 170 9.13 24.71 12.71
C THR A 170 9.34 23.33 13.33
N LEU A 171 10.21 22.52 12.72
CA LEU A 171 10.60 21.21 13.23
C LEU A 171 12.12 21.20 13.52
N PRO A 172 12.53 21.31 14.80
CA PRO A 172 13.93 21.15 15.16
C PRO A 172 14.33 19.67 15.00
N THR A 173 15.43 19.41 14.30
CA THR A 173 15.83 18.05 13.94
C THR A 173 16.78 17.43 14.96
N PRO A 174 16.95 16.09 14.95
CA PRO A 174 17.96 15.39 15.73
C PRO A 174 19.38 15.92 15.55
N ASN A 175 20.22 15.74 16.56
CA ASN A 175 21.65 16.04 16.44
C ASN A 175 22.30 15.22 15.31
N GLY A 176 23.20 15.84 14.55
CA GLY A 176 23.87 15.21 13.42
C GLY A 176 22.99 15.00 12.18
N THR A 177 21.80 15.61 12.13
CA THR A 177 20.94 15.54 10.93
C THR A 177 21.69 16.07 9.72
N GLN A 178 21.60 15.32 8.61
CA GLN A 178 22.22 15.67 7.34
C GLN A 178 21.15 16.00 6.30
N ILE A 179 21.35 17.12 5.61
CA ILE A 179 20.56 17.50 4.44
C ILE A 179 21.45 17.83 3.24
N GLU A 180 20.90 17.61 2.05
CA GLU A 180 21.39 18.16 0.79
C GLU A 180 20.33 19.08 0.22
N VAL A 181 20.75 20.24 -0.24
CA VAL A 181 19.91 21.24 -0.90
C VAL A 181 20.33 21.26 -2.36
N LEU A 182 19.45 20.75 -3.22
CA LEU A 182 19.67 20.71 -4.65
C LEU A 182 19.61 22.12 -5.25
N SER A 183 20.12 22.29 -6.47
CA SER A 183 20.15 23.58 -7.17
C SER A 183 18.77 24.20 -7.41
N ASN A 184 17.72 23.38 -7.46
CA ASN A 184 16.33 23.81 -7.58
C ASN A 184 15.67 24.15 -6.23
N GLY A 185 16.42 24.09 -5.12
CA GLY A 185 15.94 24.36 -3.77
C GLY A 185 15.28 23.18 -3.06
N THR A 186 15.15 22.00 -3.71
CA THR A 186 14.66 20.79 -3.06
C THR A 186 15.62 20.37 -1.95
N ILE A 187 15.08 20.07 -0.76
CA ILE A 187 15.85 19.54 0.37
C ILE A 187 15.67 18.03 0.44
N ILE A 188 16.78 17.30 0.44
CA ILE A 188 16.83 15.86 0.70
C ILE A 188 17.37 15.66 2.11
N LEU A 189 16.60 14.98 2.96
CA LEU A 189 17.05 14.53 4.27
C LEU A 189 17.69 13.14 4.14
N TYR A 190 18.93 13.03 4.62
CA TYR A 190 19.71 11.80 4.57
C TYR A 190 19.51 10.95 5.82
N HIS A 191 19.59 9.62 5.64
CA HIS A 191 19.52 8.64 6.72
C HIS A 191 18.32 8.83 7.65
N SER A 192 17.14 9.02 7.07
CA SER A 192 15.93 9.24 7.86
C SER A 192 15.62 8.00 8.71
N LEU A 193 15.69 8.17 10.03
CA LEU A 193 15.21 7.18 10.98
C LEU A 193 13.67 7.21 11.01
N ARG A 194 13.05 6.09 11.36
CA ARG A 194 11.59 5.99 11.45
C ARG A 194 10.91 7.09 12.28
N PRO A 195 11.47 7.50 13.44
CA PRO A 195 10.97 8.68 14.16
C PRO A 195 10.92 9.97 13.34
N MET A 196 11.90 10.17 12.46
CA MET A 196 11.93 11.35 11.59
C MET A 196 10.85 11.27 10.50
N GLU A 197 10.54 10.07 9.97
CA GLU A 197 9.41 9.88 9.05
C GLU A 197 8.08 10.31 9.69
N ASP A 198 7.83 9.90 10.95
CA ASP A 198 6.65 10.29 11.72
C ASP A 198 6.56 11.82 11.93
N LEU A 199 7.67 12.44 12.34
CA LEU A 199 7.72 13.89 12.54
C LEU A 199 7.49 14.66 11.24
N LEU A 200 8.13 14.26 10.13
CA LEU A 200 7.95 14.92 8.84
C LEU A 200 6.51 14.78 8.34
N TYR A 201 5.92 13.59 8.46
CA TYR A 201 4.53 13.35 8.07
C TYR A 201 3.57 14.23 8.89
N ASN A 202 3.67 14.19 10.21
CA ASN A 202 2.78 14.93 11.11
C ASN A 202 2.92 16.47 10.97
N ASN A 203 4.04 16.95 10.44
CA ASN A 203 4.29 18.38 10.20
C ASN A 203 4.12 18.79 8.73
N GLY A 204 3.63 17.89 7.86
CA GLY A 204 3.39 18.18 6.43
C GLY A 204 4.67 18.42 5.61
N MET A 205 5.82 17.99 6.13
CA MET A 205 7.14 18.15 5.51
C MET A 205 7.61 16.91 4.75
N PHE A 206 6.86 15.81 4.78
CA PHE A 206 7.14 14.62 4.00
C PHE A 206 6.53 14.73 2.60
N TYR A 207 7.37 14.77 1.56
CA TYR A 207 6.92 14.75 0.16
C TYR A 207 6.93 13.33 -0.42
N GLY A 208 7.94 12.55 -0.05
CA GLY A 208 8.19 11.25 -0.65
C GLY A 208 9.64 10.82 -0.47
N TYR A 209 9.96 9.61 -0.91
CA TYR A 209 11.35 9.17 -0.93
C TYR A 209 12.04 9.62 -2.22
N TYR A 210 13.28 10.07 -2.08
CA TYR A 210 14.09 10.43 -3.23
C TYR A 210 14.53 9.17 -3.98
N THR A 211 14.29 9.15 -5.29
CA THR A 211 14.80 8.11 -6.18
C THR A 211 15.49 8.72 -7.40
N ASN A 212 16.41 7.96 -7.96
CA ASN A 212 17.01 8.19 -9.27
C ASN A 212 17.47 6.86 -9.87
N THR A 213 18.18 6.90 -11.00
CA THR A 213 18.66 5.71 -11.71
C THR A 213 19.65 4.85 -10.90
N THR A 214 20.25 5.40 -9.85
CA THR A 214 21.24 4.73 -8.99
C THR A 214 20.70 4.44 -7.58
N TRP A 215 19.70 5.18 -7.13
CA TRP A 215 19.11 5.08 -5.80
C TRP A 215 17.61 4.91 -5.93
N TYR A 216 17.10 3.69 -5.72
CA TYR A 216 15.69 3.37 -5.77
C TYR A 216 15.36 2.19 -4.88
N TYR A 217 14.09 2.00 -4.53
CA TYR A 217 13.66 0.97 -3.59
C TYR A 217 13.21 -0.30 -4.32
N PRO A 218 13.19 -1.47 -3.66
CA PRO A 218 12.62 -2.68 -4.25
C PRO A 218 11.10 -2.56 -4.37
N ASP A 219 10.54 -3.23 -5.38
CA ASP A 219 9.10 -3.40 -5.52
C ASP A 219 8.62 -4.40 -4.47
N ARG A 220 7.38 -4.22 -4.03
CA ARG A 220 6.77 -5.06 -3.01
C ARG A 220 5.30 -5.28 -3.28
N ALA A 221 4.78 -6.39 -2.77
CA ALA A 221 3.36 -6.65 -2.66
C ALA A 221 3.08 -7.33 -1.32
N ALA A 222 1.97 -6.96 -0.68
CA ALA A 222 1.59 -7.53 0.59
C ALA A 222 0.10 -7.85 0.67
N ILE A 223 -0.19 -8.94 1.38
CA ILE A 223 -1.54 -9.37 1.74
C ILE A 223 -1.62 -9.35 3.26
N MET A 224 -2.56 -8.59 3.82
CA MET A 224 -2.79 -8.49 5.26
C MET A 224 -4.09 -9.19 5.63
N TRP A 225 -4.00 -10.14 6.56
CA TRP A 225 -5.11 -10.94 7.07
C TRP A 225 -5.47 -10.49 8.47
N TYR A 226 -6.67 -9.96 8.66
CA TYR A 226 -7.14 -9.56 9.98
C TYR A 226 -7.35 -10.78 10.89
N MET A 227 -6.91 -10.66 12.14
CA MET A 227 -6.97 -11.69 13.18
C MET A 227 -7.53 -11.16 14.50
N GLY A 228 -7.96 -9.90 14.56
CA GLY A 228 -8.50 -9.30 15.78
C GLY A 228 -9.95 -9.69 16.07
N THR A 229 -10.48 -9.17 17.18
CA THR A 229 -11.82 -9.54 17.67
C THR A 229 -12.95 -8.67 17.14
N VAL A 230 -12.64 -7.46 16.65
CA VAL A 230 -13.64 -6.55 16.05
C VAL A 230 -14.00 -7.03 14.65
N ILE A 231 -15.24 -7.48 14.46
CA ILE A 231 -15.75 -8.04 13.20
C ILE A 231 -17.10 -7.38 12.84
N PRO A 232 -17.25 -6.79 11.64
CA PRO A 232 -16.19 -6.53 10.66
C PRO A 232 -15.14 -5.53 11.20
N PRO A 233 -13.87 -5.63 10.78
CA PRO A 233 -12.87 -4.62 11.09
C PRO A 233 -13.24 -3.28 10.45
N THR A 234 -12.86 -2.18 11.10
CA THR A 234 -13.19 -0.81 10.70
C THR A 234 -12.01 -0.05 10.11
N SER A 235 -10.78 -0.56 10.26
CA SER A 235 -9.57 0.06 9.71
C SER A 235 -8.44 -0.96 9.49
N ASP A 236 -7.75 -0.86 8.35
CA ASP A 236 -6.50 -1.54 8.02
C ASP A 236 -5.26 -0.64 8.22
N CYS A 237 -5.44 0.56 8.78
CA CYS A 237 -4.36 1.52 8.96
C CYS A 237 -3.34 1.06 10.01
N MET A 238 -2.07 1.33 9.72
CA MET A 238 -0.94 1.08 10.62
C MET A 238 -0.28 2.40 11.02
N ASN A 239 0.27 2.47 12.23
CA ASN A 239 0.98 3.63 12.73
C ASN A 239 2.34 3.84 12.05
N ILE A 240 2.81 5.08 11.98
CA ILE A 240 4.10 5.43 11.36
C ILE A 240 5.20 5.35 12.41
N GLY A 241 5.00 6.08 13.51
CA GLY A 241 5.45 5.78 14.87
C GLY A 241 6.95 5.61 15.09
N GLY A 242 7.32 5.37 16.34
CA GLY A 242 8.68 5.04 16.76
C GLY A 242 9.05 3.58 16.51
N LYS A 243 10.19 3.14 17.02
CA LYS A 243 10.56 1.72 17.08
C LYS A 243 9.72 0.95 18.10
N VAL A 244 9.30 1.63 19.16
CA VAL A 244 8.48 1.12 20.26
C VAL A 244 7.47 2.19 20.67
N PRO A 245 6.34 1.82 21.31
CA PRO A 245 5.41 2.81 21.84
C PRO A 245 6.07 3.65 22.94
N GLY A 246 5.77 4.94 22.97
CA GLY A 246 6.36 5.88 23.93
C GLY A 246 7.86 6.14 23.73
N GLN A 247 8.40 5.88 22.53
CA GLN A 247 9.83 6.12 22.28
C GLN A 247 10.15 7.61 22.43
N GLU A 248 11.12 7.93 23.30
CA GLU A 248 11.77 9.24 23.34
C GLU A 248 12.81 9.36 22.23
N PHE A 249 12.72 10.42 21.44
CA PHE A 249 13.61 10.71 20.33
C PHE A 249 13.93 12.20 20.29
N ASP A 250 15.11 12.59 20.77
CA ASP A 250 15.60 13.97 20.76
C ASP A 250 14.61 15.03 21.32
N GLY A 251 13.90 14.66 22.39
CA GLY A 251 12.88 15.48 23.06
C GLY A 251 11.46 15.33 22.50
N PHE A 252 11.25 14.43 21.54
CA PHE A 252 9.93 14.04 21.04
C PHE A 252 9.50 12.70 21.64
N THR A 253 8.27 12.62 22.14
CA THR A 253 7.65 11.37 22.57
C THR A 253 6.78 10.81 21.44
N LEU A 254 7.13 9.63 20.94
CA LEU A 254 6.41 8.96 19.86
C LEU A 254 5.42 7.98 20.47
N LYS A 255 4.14 8.31 20.38
CA LYS A 255 3.06 7.57 21.04
C LYS A 255 3.03 6.10 20.64
N ASP A 256 3.03 5.84 19.33
CA ASP A 256 2.79 4.53 18.76
C ASP A 256 4.06 3.91 18.18
N ALA A 257 4.14 2.58 18.16
CA ALA A 257 5.17 1.90 17.39
C ALA A 257 4.81 1.88 15.91
N GLY A 258 5.78 2.14 15.08
CA GLY A 258 5.62 2.09 13.65
C GLY A 258 5.31 0.69 13.15
N GLY A 259 4.22 0.58 12.42
CA GLY A 259 3.68 -0.66 11.89
C GLY A 259 2.73 -1.35 12.85
N SER A 260 2.50 -0.83 14.07
CA SER A 260 1.41 -1.33 14.90
C SER A 260 0.06 -0.99 14.25
N LEU A 261 -0.92 -1.87 14.40
CA LEU A 261 -2.25 -1.68 13.86
C LEU A 261 -3.01 -0.62 14.67
N GLN A 262 -3.67 0.32 14.01
CA GLN A 262 -4.39 1.41 14.67
C GLN A 262 -5.67 0.95 15.38
N GLN A 263 -6.36 -0.03 14.79
CA GLN A 263 -7.62 -0.55 15.31
C GLN A 263 -7.40 -1.25 16.65
N GLN A 264 -7.97 -0.70 17.73
CA GLN A 264 -7.87 -1.26 19.09
C GLN A 264 -8.45 -2.68 19.17
N GLY A 265 -7.75 -3.58 19.86
CA GLY A 265 -8.08 -5.01 19.90
C GLY A 265 -7.80 -5.73 18.56
N GLY A 266 -7.14 -5.04 17.63
CA GLY A 266 -6.81 -5.55 16.32
C GLY A 266 -5.46 -6.27 16.29
N ALA A 267 -5.40 -7.31 15.48
CA ALA A 267 -4.16 -7.97 15.09
C ALA A 267 -4.28 -8.38 13.63
N ALA A 268 -3.15 -8.53 12.95
CA ALA A 268 -3.11 -9.03 11.57
C ALA A 268 -1.83 -9.78 11.26
N ASN A 269 -1.92 -10.73 10.35
CA ASN A 269 -0.78 -11.40 9.73
C ASN A 269 -0.55 -10.83 8.32
N ILE A 270 0.68 -10.50 7.95
CA ILE A 270 1.00 -9.89 6.66
C ILE A 270 1.96 -10.81 5.91
N TRP A 271 1.68 -11.07 4.64
CA TRP A 271 2.58 -11.79 3.74
C TRP A 271 3.21 -10.78 2.81
N MET A 272 4.49 -10.46 3.00
CA MET A 272 5.17 -9.45 2.20
C MET A 272 6.19 -10.07 1.24
N TRP A 273 5.94 -9.93 -0.06
CA TRP A 273 6.91 -10.25 -1.10
C TRP A 273 7.75 -9.00 -1.44
N VAL A 274 9.04 -9.19 -1.74
CA VAL A 274 9.99 -8.12 -2.02
C VAL A 274 10.94 -8.55 -3.17
N SER A 275 10.99 -7.79 -4.27
CA SER A 275 11.83 -8.10 -5.45
C SER A 275 13.35 -8.05 -5.21
N GLY A 276 13.75 -7.56 -4.04
CA GLY A 276 15.12 -7.35 -3.59
C GLY A 276 15.54 -8.20 -2.40
N ALA A 277 14.76 -9.24 -2.10
CA ALA A 277 15.03 -10.15 -0.99
C ALA A 277 14.35 -11.51 -1.15
N THR A 278 13.07 -11.55 -1.55
CA THR A 278 12.26 -12.78 -1.44
C THR A 278 11.83 -13.34 -2.79
N TRP A 279 12.28 -12.73 -3.89
CA TRP A 279 12.03 -13.21 -5.24
C TRP A 279 13.13 -14.19 -5.65
N ASN A 280 12.75 -15.43 -5.95
CA ASN A 280 13.66 -16.50 -6.34
C ASN A 280 14.26 -16.34 -7.74
N ASN A 281 14.90 -15.21 -8.00
CA ASN A 281 15.50 -14.86 -9.28
C ASN A 281 16.94 -14.40 -9.05
N LYS A 282 17.92 -15.26 -9.37
CA LYS A 282 19.34 -14.94 -9.19
C LYS A 282 19.87 -13.83 -10.12
N THR A 283 19.14 -13.52 -11.19
CA THR A 283 19.53 -12.47 -12.14
C THR A 283 19.17 -11.09 -11.63
N TYR A 284 18.02 -10.96 -10.97
CA TYR A 284 17.44 -9.66 -10.62
C TYR A 284 17.24 -9.43 -9.13
N ASP A 285 17.14 -10.49 -8.31
CA ASP A 285 17.05 -10.39 -6.84
C ASP A 285 18.45 -10.64 -6.24
N PRO A 286 19.04 -9.63 -5.59
CA PRO A 286 20.41 -9.71 -5.12
C PRO A 286 20.59 -10.62 -3.89
N ALA A 287 19.55 -10.85 -3.07
CA ALA A 287 19.65 -11.78 -1.94
C ALA A 287 19.73 -13.23 -2.41
N PHE A 288 18.97 -13.58 -3.46
CA PHE A 288 19.07 -14.89 -4.10
C PHE A 288 20.36 -15.06 -4.91
N ALA A 289 20.84 -14.01 -5.57
CA ALA A 289 22.15 -14.02 -6.22
C ALA A 289 23.28 -14.33 -5.22
N ALA A 290 23.19 -13.78 -4.00
CA ALA A 290 24.15 -13.99 -2.93
C ALA A 290 23.92 -15.29 -2.12
N ASN A 291 22.89 -16.08 -2.44
CA ASN A 291 22.50 -17.29 -1.68
C ASN A 291 22.28 -17.01 -0.18
N LEU A 292 21.74 -15.83 0.16
CA LEU A 292 21.65 -15.34 1.53
C LEU A 292 20.86 -16.27 2.46
N TRP A 293 19.70 -16.74 1.99
CA TRP A 293 18.74 -17.51 2.81
C TRP A 293 19.19 -18.92 3.16
N ASN A 294 20.29 -19.39 2.56
CA ASN A 294 20.90 -20.68 2.86
C ASN A 294 22.12 -20.54 3.78
N ASN A 295 22.40 -19.35 4.29
CA ASN A 295 23.58 -19.08 5.11
C ASN A 295 23.21 -18.72 6.56
N GLU A 296 23.17 -19.73 7.43
CA GLU A 296 22.87 -19.59 8.85
C GLU A 296 23.81 -18.60 9.57
N SER A 297 25.09 -18.53 9.20
CA SER A 297 26.04 -17.59 9.83
C SER A 297 25.72 -16.12 9.54
N LEU A 298 25.00 -15.86 8.44
CA LEU A 298 24.58 -14.52 8.05
C LEU A 298 23.17 -14.20 8.58
N THR A 299 22.23 -15.13 8.42
CA THR A 299 20.82 -14.88 8.73
C THR A 299 20.44 -15.24 10.16
N GLY A 300 21.24 -16.07 10.84
CA GLY A 300 20.88 -16.70 12.12
C GLY A 300 19.77 -17.75 12.00
N LEU A 301 19.35 -18.12 10.78
CA LEU A 301 18.32 -19.12 10.54
C LEU A 301 18.95 -20.51 10.58
N SER A 302 18.63 -21.31 11.60
CA SER A 302 19.13 -22.69 11.74
C SER A 302 18.40 -23.69 10.82
N TYR A 303 17.71 -23.20 9.82
CA TYR A 303 16.89 -23.97 8.89
C TYR A 303 16.92 -23.28 7.53
N THR A 304 16.83 -24.08 6.46
CA THR A 304 16.89 -23.59 5.09
C THR A 304 15.56 -23.75 4.39
N ASP A 305 15.37 -23.04 3.28
CA ASP A 305 14.23 -23.27 2.40
C ASP A 305 14.42 -24.62 1.68
N PRO A 306 13.56 -25.63 1.95
CA PRO A 306 13.69 -26.95 1.33
C PRO A 306 13.46 -26.95 -0.19
N GLY A 307 12.86 -25.89 -0.75
CA GLY A 307 12.51 -25.80 -2.17
C GLY A 307 13.30 -24.78 -2.97
N ASN A 308 14.16 -23.96 -2.33
CA ASN A 308 14.77 -22.77 -2.93
C ASN A 308 13.77 -21.94 -3.76
N SER A 309 12.53 -21.86 -3.27
CA SER A 309 11.41 -21.13 -3.84
C SER A 309 11.46 -19.67 -3.40
N GLY A 310 10.65 -18.82 -4.03
CA GLY A 310 10.39 -17.51 -3.46
C GLY A 310 9.62 -17.69 -2.15
N PHE A 311 9.61 -16.66 -1.31
CA PHE A 311 8.76 -16.64 -0.12
C PHE A 311 8.16 -15.25 0.12
N ALA A 312 7.22 -15.17 1.04
CA ALA A 312 6.73 -13.92 1.57
C ALA A 312 7.15 -13.82 3.03
N VAL A 313 7.75 -12.71 3.43
CA VAL A 313 8.11 -12.45 4.83
C VAL A 313 6.83 -12.48 5.66
N PRO A 314 6.69 -13.41 6.62
CA PRO A 314 5.50 -13.50 7.45
C PRO A 314 5.64 -12.50 8.59
N LEU A 315 4.85 -11.45 8.57
CA LEU A 315 4.82 -10.45 9.63
C LEU A 315 3.57 -10.62 10.49
N TYR A 316 3.66 -10.20 11.74
CA TYR A 316 2.53 -10.10 12.64
C TYR A 316 2.48 -8.69 13.21
N THR A 317 1.32 -8.06 13.18
CA THR A 317 1.09 -6.75 13.79
C THR A 317 -0.09 -6.81 14.75
N ASN A 318 0.00 -6.02 15.80
CA ASN A 318 -1.07 -5.78 16.76
C ASN A 318 -0.99 -4.31 17.19
N ASN A 319 -1.70 -3.92 18.25
CA ASN A 319 -1.66 -2.54 18.73
C ASN A 319 -0.32 -2.10 19.34
N THR A 320 0.59 -3.02 19.66
CA THR A 320 1.86 -2.70 20.34
C THR A 320 3.04 -2.57 19.40
N ASN A 321 3.14 -3.42 18.36
CA ASN A 321 4.22 -3.35 17.38
C ASN A 321 3.92 -4.17 16.12
N MET A 322 4.87 -4.16 15.19
CA MET A 322 5.01 -5.14 14.13
C MET A 322 6.23 -6.01 14.38
N TYR A 323 6.08 -7.29 14.07
CA TYR A 323 7.02 -8.35 14.38
C TYR A 323 7.19 -9.25 13.15
N GLU A 324 8.30 -9.98 13.13
CA GLU A 324 8.51 -11.08 12.20
C GLU A 324 8.05 -12.38 12.85
N VAL A 325 7.27 -13.18 12.14
CA VAL A 325 6.88 -14.53 12.57
C VAL A 325 7.99 -15.49 12.20
N ASP A 326 9.10 -15.37 12.91
CA ASP A 326 10.32 -16.17 12.81
C ASP A 326 11.14 -16.02 14.11
N THR A 327 12.28 -16.72 14.22
CA THR A 327 13.24 -16.65 15.33
C THR A 327 14.36 -15.65 15.14
N SER A 328 14.74 -15.30 13.92
CA SER A 328 15.92 -14.47 13.62
C SER A 328 15.59 -12.99 13.54
N GLY A 329 14.40 -12.64 13.04
CA GLY A 329 13.91 -11.25 13.04
C GLY A 329 14.73 -10.31 12.15
N ILE A 330 14.80 -10.63 10.86
CA ILE A 330 15.67 -9.96 9.90
C ILE A 330 15.14 -8.56 9.53
N TRP A 331 13.82 -8.41 9.38
CA TRP A 331 13.18 -7.13 9.08
C TRP A 331 12.65 -6.44 10.35
N TYR A 332 12.10 -7.22 11.28
CA TYR A 332 11.49 -6.75 12.51
C TYR A 332 11.88 -7.66 13.66
N ALA A 333 11.70 -7.17 14.90
CA ALA A 333 11.91 -8.02 16.07
C ALA A 333 11.06 -9.31 15.94
N PRO A 334 11.63 -10.48 16.26
CA PRO A 334 10.90 -11.73 16.14
C PRO A 334 9.78 -11.80 17.19
N VAL A 335 8.64 -12.41 16.85
CA VAL A 335 7.54 -12.65 17.81
C VAL A 335 7.94 -13.63 18.91
N ALA A 336 8.91 -14.51 18.65
CA ALA A 336 9.43 -15.47 19.61
C ALA A 336 10.89 -15.81 19.28
N SER A 337 11.70 -16.14 20.28
CA SER A 337 13.11 -16.49 20.09
C SER A 337 13.37 -17.95 19.69
N ALA A 338 12.35 -18.81 19.73
CA ALA A 338 12.45 -20.25 19.43
C ALA A 338 11.08 -20.85 19.08
N GLY A 339 11.07 -22.08 18.57
CA GLY A 339 9.83 -22.85 18.32
C GLY A 339 9.09 -22.49 17.04
N LEU A 340 9.72 -21.68 16.17
CA LEU A 340 9.16 -21.22 14.89
C LEU A 340 9.99 -21.69 13.68
N ASN A 341 10.78 -22.76 13.81
CA ASN A 341 11.58 -23.29 12.71
C ASN A 341 10.72 -23.54 11.46
N GLY A 342 11.18 -23.05 10.31
CA GLY A 342 10.47 -23.15 9.02
C GLY A 342 9.43 -22.06 8.75
N SER A 343 9.11 -21.20 9.73
CA SER A 343 8.04 -20.20 9.59
C SER A 343 8.34 -19.14 8.53
N LEU A 344 9.60 -18.71 8.36
CA LEU A 344 9.99 -17.73 7.34
C LEU A 344 9.63 -18.17 5.92
N PHE A 345 9.75 -19.47 5.62
CA PHE A 345 9.49 -20.07 4.31
C PHE A 345 8.09 -20.70 4.21
N PHE A 346 7.20 -20.41 5.18
CA PHE A 346 5.88 -21.05 5.26
C PHE A 346 4.91 -20.57 4.18
N VAL A 347 5.04 -19.30 3.76
CA VAL A 347 4.30 -18.75 2.62
C VAL A 347 5.26 -18.69 1.44
N LYS A 348 5.12 -19.64 0.53
CA LYS A 348 5.94 -19.71 -0.68
C LYS A 348 5.43 -18.74 -1.72
N THR A 349 6.33 -18.21 -2.53
CA THR A 349 5.98 -17.34 -3.64
C THR A 349 6.69 -17.72 -4.93
N GLY A 350 6.07 -17.32 -6.03
CA GLY A 350 6.66 -17.26 -7.35
C GLY A 350 6.34 -15.89 -7.93
N ALA A 351 7.27 -15.28 -8.66
CA ALA A 351 7.03 -13.99 -9.28
C ALA A 351 7.65 -13.87 -10.68
N THR A 352 6.93 -13.20 -11.57
CA THR A 352 7.40 -12.83 -12.90
C THR A 352 7.09 -11.36 -13.19
N TYR A 353 7.92 -10.75 -14.02
CA TYR A 353 7.64 -9.45 -14.61
C TYR A 353 7.57 -9.59 -16.12
N SER A 354 6.46 -9.19 -16.73
CA SER A 354 6.30 -9.21 -18.18
C SER A 354 5.27 -8.17 -18.63
N ASN A 355 5.51 -7.58 -19.81
CA ASN A 355 4.58 -6.63 -20.45
C ASN A 355 4.14 -5.46 -19.56
N GLY A 356 5.01 -4.96 -18.67
CA GLY A 356 4.66 -3.86 -17.77
C GLY A 356 3.99 -4.30 -16.48
N TYR A 357 3.82 -5.59 -16.22
CA TYR A 357 3.13 -6.10 -15.03
C TYR A 357 4.02 -7.01 -14.20
N TRP A 358 3.94 -6.84 -12.89
CA TRP A 358 4.29 -7.90 -11.96
C TRP A 358 3.13 -8.89 -11.84
N THR A 359 3.48 -10.16 -11.71
CA THR A 359 2.57 -11.24 -11.32
C THR A 359 3.22 -12.03 -10.22
N VAL A 360 2.60 -12.09 -9.04
CA VAL A 360 3.09 -12.79 -7.86
C VAL A 360 2.05 -13.79 -7.39
N GLU A 361 2.44 -15.05 -7.27
CA GLU A 361 1.62 -16.14 -6.75
C GLU A 361 2.10 -16.52 -5.36
N TYR A 362 1.20 -16.49 -4.38
CA TYR A 362 1.43 -16.88 -2.99
C TYR A 362 0.76 -18.24 -2.75
N VAL A 363 1.49 -19.16 -2.14
CA VAL A 363 0.99 -20.50 -1.80
C VAL A 363 1.31 -20.78 -0.35
N ARG A 364 0.28 -21.22 0.38
CA ARG A 364 0.38 -21.51 1.80
C ARG A 364 -0.58 -22.63 2.17
N PRO A 365 -0.18 -23.58 3.05
CA PRO A 365 -1.12 -24.52 3.65
C PRO A 365 -2.31 -23.80 4.31
N MET A 366 -3.50 -24.39 4.20
CA MET A 366 -4.73 -23.88 4.81
C MET A 366 -4.63 -23.85 6.34
N ALA A 367 -4.16 -24.96 6.92
CA ALA A 367 -3.89 -25.09 8.34
C ALA A 367 -2.44 -24.73 8.68
N VAL A 368 -2.23 -24.18 9.87
CA VAL A 368 -0.89 -23.93 10.41
C VAL A 368 -0.55 -24.88 11.55
N PRO A 369 0.76 -25.17 11.75
CA PRO A 369 1.25 -25.71 13.01
C PRO A 369 0.73 -24.92 14.22
N GLN A 370 0.49 -25.63 15.33
CA GLN A 370 -0.06 -25.02 16.54
C GLN A 370 0.80 -23.84 17.04
N SER A 371 2.13 -23.92 16.91
CA SER A 371 3.05 -22.86 17.29
C SER A 371 2.88 -21.56 16.50
N TYR A 372 2.31 -21.61 15.29
CA TYR A 372 2.12 -20.42 14.45
C TYR A 372 0.70 -19.83 14.60
N SER A 373 -0.23 -20.57 15.19
CA SER A 373 -1.66 -20.25 15.21
C SER A 373 -2.02 -18.93 15.91
N ASN A 374 -1.16 -18.43 16.80
CA ASN A 374 -1.31 -17.11 17.42
C ASN A 374 -0.99 -15.94 16.47
N TYR A 375 -0.22 -16.21 15.41
CA TYR A 375 0.38 -15.19 14.56
C TYR A 375 -0.02 -15.32 13.09
N MET A 376 -0.66 -16.42 12.71
CA MET A 376 -1.13 -16.70 11.35
C MET A 376 -2.54 -17.30 11.35
N PRO A 377 -3.40 -16.97 10.38
CA PRO A 377 -4.79 -17.43 10.35
C PRO A 377 -4.90 -18.94 10.02
N ASN A 378 -5.76 -19.69 10.71
CA ASN A 378 -6.17 -21.01 10.25
C ASN A 378 -7.33 -20.87 9.27
N PHE A 379 -7.11 -21.24 8.00
CA PHE A 379 -8.11 -21.15 6.96
C PHE A 379 -8.96 -22.41 6.91
N THR A 380 -10.28 -22.23 6.95
CA THR A 380 -11.26 -23.30 6.85
C THR A 380 -12.41 -22.86 5.94
N VAL A 381 -12.91 -23.81 5.17
CA VAL A 381 -14.06 -23.58 4.28
C VAL A 381 -15.28 -23.17 5.10
N GLY A 382 -16.08 -22.23 4.58
CA GLY A 382 -17.30 -21.75 5.22
C GLY A 382 -17.10 -20.62 6.23
N ASN A 383 -15.86 -20.29 6.58
CA ASN A 383 -15.56 -19.12 7.41
C ASN A 383 -15.37 -17.86 6.56
N THR A 384 -15.71 -16.72 7.16
CA THR A 384 -15.41 -15.39 6.64
C THR A 384 -14.12 -14.87 7.28
N TYR A 385 -13.24 -14.33 6.44
CA TYR A 385 -12.02 -13.65 6.80
C TYR A 385 -12.07 -12.22 6.28
N TYR A 386 -11.08 -11.42 6.66
CA TYR A 386 -10.93 -10.05 6.19
C TYR A 386 -9.50 -9.82 5.72
N VAL A 387 -9.36 -9.28 4.50
CA VAL A 387 -8.08 -9.14 3.82
C VAL A 387 -7.89 -7.72 3.28
N ALA A 388 -6.68 -7.20 3.36
CA ALA A 388 -6.26 -5.93 2.79
C ALA A 388 -5.02 -6.14 1.91
N PHE A 389 -4.80 -5.27 0.93
CA PHE A 389 -3.68 -5.40 -0.02
C PHE A 389 -2.85 -4.13 -0.04
N ALA A 390 -1.56 -4.30 -0.27
CA ALA A 390 -0.63 -3.20 -0.50
C ALA A 390 0.34 -3.52 -1.63
N VAL A 391 0.70 -2.49 -2.40
CA VAL A 391 1.68 -2.56 -3.49
C VAL A 391 2.63 -1.37 -3.38
N TRP A 392 3.89 -1.60 -3.74
CA TRP A 392 4.93 -0.58 -3.80
C TRP A 392 5.64 -0.63 -5.15
N GLN A 393 5.71 0.51 -5.82
CA GLN A 393 6.58 0.76 -6.96
C GLN A 393 7.86 1.46 -6.51
N GLY A 394 8.85 0.66 -6.17
CA GLY A 394 10.04 1.11 -5.48
C GLY A 394 10.91 2.07 -6.29
N LYS A 395 10.92 1.92 -7.61
CA LYS A 395 11.65 2.84 -8.50
C LYS A 395 10.99 4.20 -8.67
N LEU A 396 9.69 4.27 -8.42
CA LEU A 396 8.90 5.49 -8.48
C LEU A 396 8.76 6.21 -7.13
N GLY A 397 9.39 5.71 -6.07
CA GLY A 397 9.47 6.38 -4.77
C GLY A 397 8.65 5.75 -3.65
N GLU A 398 7.87 4.70 -3.92
CA GLU A 398 7.14 3.98 -2.87
C GLU A 398 8.10 3.07 -2.08
N THR A 399 7.99 3.04 -0.75
CA THR A 399 8.75 2.12 0.11
C THR A 399 8.00 1.83 1.42
N LEU A 400 8.59 1.12 2.39
CA LEU A 400 7.90 0.56 3.57
C LEU A 400 6.82 1.47 4.18
N PHE A 401 7.09 2.78 4.26
CA PHE A 401 6.18 3.80 4.76
C PHE A 401 5.20 4.35 3.71
N ASP A 402 5.61 4.52 2.45
CA ASP A 402 4.86 5.18 1.38
C ASP A 402 4.42 4.18 0.30
N LYS A 403 3.11 3.97 0.11
CA LYS A 403 2.58 2.87 -0.69
C LYS A 403 1.14 3.06 -1.16
N SER A 404 0.71 2.17 -2.06
CA SER A 404 -0.68 2.00 -2.48
C SER A 404 -1.36 0.92 -1.62
N ILE A 405 -2.50 1.23 -0.98
CA ILE A 405 -3.26 0.30 -0.12
C ILE A 405 -4.75 0.24 -0.47
N THR A 406 -5.41 -0.86 -0.13
CA THR A 406 -6.88 -0.87 -0.02
C THR A 406 -7.36 0.20 0.96
N SER A 407 -8.56 0.73 0.77
CA SER A 407 -9.14 1.74 1.68
C SER A 407 -9.69 1.15 2.99
N GLY A 408 -9.37 -0.10 3.29
CA GLY A 408 -10.00 -0.90 4.33
C GLY A 408 -9.95 -2.39 4.01
N PHE A 409 -10.27 -3.18 5.02
CA PHE A 409 -10.39 -4.63 4.90
C PHE A 409 -11.59 -5.04 4.02
N LEU A 410 -11.33 -5.96 3.09
CA LEU A 410 -12.29 -6.59 2.21
C LEU A 410 -12.74 -7.93 2.78
N GLN A 411 -13.98 -8.32 2.52
CA GLN A 411 -14.48 -9.62 2.96
C GLN A 411 -13.84 -10.72 2.11
N PHE A 412 -13.37 -11.79 2.74
CA PHE A 412 -12.77 -12.94 2.07
C PHE A 412 -13.46 -14.22 2.50
N THR A 413 -13.77 -15.11 1.55
CA THR A 413 -14.44 -16.38 1.82
C THR A 413 -13.79 -17.52 1.05
N ILE A 414 -13.81 -18.71 1.63
CA ILE A 414 -13.29 -19.92 1.00
C ILE A 414 -14.46 -20.80 0.62
N SER A 415 -14.63 -21.01 -0.68
CA SER A 415 -15.78 -21.69 -1.27
C SER A 415 -15.45 -23.12 -1.67
N ASN A 416 -16.34 -24.06 -1.36
CA ASN A 416 -16.27 -25.43 -1.90
C ASN A 416 -16.65 -25.52 -3.39
N SER A 417 -17.12 -24.42 -3.99
CA SER A 417 -17.55 -24.38 -5.38
C SER A 417 -16.36 -24.25 -6.31
N ALA A 418 -16.43 -24.95 -7.45
CA ALA A 418 -15.56 -24.68 -8.58
C ALA A 418 -15.84 -23.27 -9.13
N PRO A 419 -14.85 -22.61 -9.76
CA PRO A 419 -15.08 -21.32 -10.38
C PRO A 419 -16.11 -21.45 -11.51
N SER A 420 -17.09 -20.54 -11.55
CA SER A 420 -18.07 -20.51 -12.63
C SER A 420 -17.41 -20.01 -13.91
N THR A 421 -17.51 -20.79 -14.99
CA THR A 421 -17.10 -20.34 -16.32
C THR A 421 -18.02 -19.23 -16.78
N THR A 422 -17.59 -17.98 -16.66
CA THR A 422 -18.27 -16.86 -17.32
C THR A 422 -18.00 -16.95 -18.81
N THR A 423 -18.91 -17.61 -19.54
CA THR A 423 -19.00 -17.39 -20.99
C THR A 423 -19.62 -16.01 -21.15
N THR A 424 -18.86 -15.03 -21.63
CA THR A 424 -19.42 -13.75 -22.04
C THR A 424 -20.30 -14.00 -23.27
N THR A 425 -21.57 -14.34 -23.07
CA THR A 425 -22.55 -14.32 -24.15
C THR A 425 -22.85 -12.86 -24.43
N THR A 426 -22.16 -12.27 -25.40
CA THR A 426 -22.56 -10.99 -25.98
C THR A 426 -23.90 -11.20 -26.67
N THR A 427 -25.00 -10.89 -25.99
CA THR A 427 -26.32 -10.81 -26.63
C THR A 427 -26.34 -9.55 -27.48
N THR A 428 -25.94 -9.68 -28.74
CA THR A 428 -26.13 -8.63 -29.74
C THR A 428 -27.63 -8.51 -30.03
N THR A 429 -28.28 -7.46 -29.52
CA THR A 429 -29.62 -7.07 -29.98
C THR A 429 -29.50 -6.57 -31.42
N THR A 430 -29.72 -7.47 -32.37
CA THR A 430 -29.75 -7.14 -33.80
C THR A 430 -30.98 -6.29 -34.09
N THR A 431 -30.82 -4.97 -34.19
CA THR A 431 -31.77 -4.13 -34.92
C THR A 431 -31.37 -4.18 -36.39
N THR A 432 -32.21 -4.82 -37.20
CA THR A 432 -32.01 -4.95 -38.64
C THR A 432 -32.13 -3.58 -39.30
N THR A 433 -31.03 -3.07 -39.87
CA THR A 433 -31.11 -2.07 -40.94
C THR A 433 -30.04 -2.41 -41.97
N THR A 434 -30.53 -2.71 -43.17
CA THR A 434 -29.78 -3.18 -44.33
C THR A 434 -28.96 -2.04 -44.93
N THR A 435 -27.63 -2.18 -45.01
CA THR A 435 -26.81 -1.72 -46.15
C THR A 435 -25.36 -2.20 -46.02
N THR A 436 -24.71 -2.31 -47.17
CA THR A 436 -23.65 -3.26 -47.51
C THR A 436 -22.26 -2.63 -47.50
N SER A 437 -21.28 -3.37 -46.93
CA SER A 437 -19.82 -3.42 -47.20
C SER A 437 -18.94 -2.15 -47.17
N ASN A 438 -17.98 -2.07 -46.24
CA ASN A 438 -16.60 -2.56 -46.43
C ASN A 438 -15.69 -2.32 -45.19
N THR A 439 -14.72 -3.21 -45.05
CA THR A 439 -13.65 -3.40 -44.04
C THR A 439 -12.86 -2.17 -43.59
N THR A 440 -12.57 -2.07 -42.27
CA THR A 440 -11.21 -2.07 -41.66
C THR A 440 -11.31 -2.02 -40.13
N SER A 441 -10.54 -2.88 -39.46
CA SER A 441 -10.57 -3.15 -38.03
C SER A 441 -9.78 -2.12 -37.21
N THR A 442 -10.41 -1.53 -36.21
CA THR A 442 -9.75 -0.89 -35.05
C THR A 442 -10.56 -1.17 -33.80
N THR A 443 -10.05 -2.05 -32.93
CA THR A 443 -10.61 -2.32 -31.60
C THR A 443 -10.10 -1.29 -30.60
N THR A 444 -10.92 -0.30 -30.27
CA THR A 444 -10.76 0.52 -29.06
C THR A 444 -11.65 -0.04 -27.97
N SER A 445 -11.03 -0.44 -26.86
CA SER A 445 -11.69 -0.88 -25.63
C SER A 445 -12.39 0.32 -24.96
N SER A 446 -13.72 0.40 -25.04
CA SER A 446 -14.48 1.40 -24.28
C SER A 446 -14.79 0.84 -22.88
N VAL A 447 -14.05 1.32 -21.88
CA VAL A 447 -14.37 1.16 -20.46
C VAL A 447 -15.60 2.03 -20.16
N GLY A 448 -16.58 1.48 -19.43
CA GLY A 448 -17.76 2.23 -19.00
C GLY A 448 -17.36 3.46 -18.17
N ASN A 449 -17.80 4.63 -18.62
CA ASN A 449 -17.42 5.93 -18.07
C ASN A 449 -18.10 6.21 -16.72
N VAL A 450 -17.51 5.75 -15.61
CA VAL A 450 -17.89 6.18 -14.25
C VAL A 450 -17.45 7.64 -13.99
N THR A 451 -16.47 8.13 -14.73
CA THR A 451 -15.96 9.52 -14.67
C THR A 451 -16.91 10.55 -15.29
N LEU A 452 -17.84 10.16 -16.17
CA LEU A 452 -18.78 11.12 -16.78
C LEU A 452 -19.82 11.59 -15.76
N ASP A 453 -20.35 10.67 -14.94
CA ASP A 453 -21.45 10.96 -14.02
C ASP A 453 -21.03 11.92 -12.89
N VAL A 454 -19.85 11.75 -12.31
CA VAL A 454 -19.34 12.65 -11.25
C VAL A 454 -19.02 14.05 -11.81
N THR A 455 -18.49 14.12 -13.03
CA THR A 455 -18.14 15.39 -13.69
C THR A 455 -19.38 16.19 -14.08
N VAL A 456 -20.42 15.51 -14.59
CA VAL A 456 -21.69 16.14 -14.95
C VAL A 456 -22.42 16.67 -13.71
N VAL A 457 -22.43 15.90 -12.61
CA VAL A 457 -23.05 16.33 -11.35
C VAL A 457 -22.29 17.51 -10.73
N GLY A 458 -20.95 17.47 -10.70
CA GLY A 458 -20.12 18.59 -10.23
C GLY A 458 -20.34 19.88 -11.03
N ALA A 459 -20.46 19.77 -12.36
CA ALA A 459 -20.74 20.90 -13.23
C ALA A 459 -22.14 21.50 -12.98
N ILE A 460 -23.16 20.67 -12.74
CA ILE A 460 -24.52 21.14 -12.45
C ILE A 460 -24.56 21.90 -11.11
N VAL A 461 -23.88 21.39 -10.08
CA VAL A 461 -23.79 22.06 -8.77
C VAL A 461 -23.07 23.41 -8.87
N ALA A 462 -21.97 23.47 -9.62
CA ALA A 462 -21.23 24.72 -9.85
C ALA A 462 -22.08 25.76 -10.60
N ILE A 463 -22.84 25.35 -11.61
CA ILE A 463 -23.73 26.23 -12.37
C ILE A 463 -24.86 26.78 -11.47
N ILE A 464 -25.47 25.93 -10.64
CA ILE A 464 -26.53 26.36 -9.71
C ILE A 464 -25.98 27.35 -8.67
N ALA A 465 -24.77 27.10 -8.13
CA ALA A 465 -24.12 28.02 -7.20
C ALA A 465 -23.81 29.38 -7.85
N LEU A 466 -23.33 29.39 -9.10
CA LEU A 466 -23.07 30.61 -9.86
C LEU A 466 -24.37 31.40 -10.17
N ILE A 467 -25.47 30.72 -10.49
CA ILE A 467 -26.78 31.35 -10.71
C ILE A 467 -27.30 31.96 -9.40
N ALA A 468 -27.17 31.25 -8.27
CA ALA A 468 -27.57 31.77 -6.96
C ALA A 468 -26.75 33.02 -6.57
N LEU A 469 -25.43 32.99 -6.77
CA LEU A 469 -24.56 34.14 -6.54
C LEU A 469 -24.93 35.31 -7.46
N TYR A 470 -25.19 35.05 -8.74
CA TYR A 470 -25.63 36.07 -9.69
C TYR A 470 -26.95 36.73 -9.26
N VAL A 471 -27.93 35.96 -8.80
CA VAL A 471 -29.23 36.49 -8.32
C VAL A 471 -29.08 37.29 -7.02
N VAL A 472 -28.17 36.90 -6.13
CA VAL A 472 -27.92 37.59 -4.86
C VAL A 472 -27.15 38.89 -5.06
N PHE A 473 -26.19 38.93 -5.99
CA PHE A 473 -25.27 40.06 -6.19
C PHE A 473 -25.64 40.99 -7.37
N ARG A 474 -26.66 40.67 -8.15
CA ARG A 474 -27.18 41.58 -9.19
C ARG A 474 -27.96 42.74 -8.54
N ARG A 475 -27.41 43.95 -8.66
CA ARG A 475 -28.16 45.20 -8.44
C ARG A 475 -29.21 45.42 -9.51
#